data_AF-A0A1M3NEA8-F1
#
_entry.id   AF-A0A1M3NEA8-F1
#
_cell.length_a   1.000
_cell.length_b   1.000
_cell.length_c   1.000
_cell.angle_alpha   90.00
_cell.angle_beta   90.00
_cell.angle_gamma   90.00
#
_symmetry.space_group_name_H-M   'P 1'
#
loop_
_entity.id
_entity.type
_entity.pdbx_description
1 polymer ?
#
loop_
_entity_poly.entity_id
_entity_poly.type
_entity_poly.pdbx_seq_one_letter_code
_entity_poly.pdbx_strand_id
1 'polypeptide(L)'
;MHPAAPVDAAHGGPLPDEEVAAEEDRRLVLAALDGISPQRREVFVMYDLNDFSVAEIAETLSIPINTVYSRLRIAREEFRQAVTRLRPARGPR
;
A
#
# COMPACT_ATOMS: atom_id res chain seq x y z
N MET A 1 7.00 6.57 49.08
CA MET A 1 8.35 6.71 48.51
C MET A 1 8.65 5.45 47.70
N HIS A 2 8.25 5.44 46.43
CA HIS A 2 8.68 4.45 45.44
C HIS A 2 9.80 5.11 44.63
N PRO A 3 10.96 4.45 44.41
CA PRO A 3 11.99 5.03 43.56
C PRO A 3 11.50 5.01 42.12
N ALA A 4 11.47 6.19 41.49
CA ALA A 4 11.34 6.31 40.05
C ALA A 4 12.59 5.71 39.41
N ALA A 5 12.45 4.57 38.75
CA ALA A 5 13.44 4.14 37.79
C ALA A 5 13.49 5.18 36.66
N PRO A 6 14.67 5.64 36.22
CA PRO A 6 14.74 6.46 35.03
C PRO A 6 14.39 5.54 33.86
N VAL A 7 13.21 5.75 33.28
CA VAL A 7 12.94 5.27 31.94
C VAL A 7 13.82 6.11 31.03
N ASP A 8 15.01 5.61 30.73
CA ASP A 8 15.83 6.09 29.63
C ASP A 8 15.07 5.74 28.35
N ALA A 9 14.09 6.58 28.03
CA ALA A 9 13.36 6.56 26.79
C ALA A 9 14.30 7.13 25.74
N ALA A 10 15.28 6.31 25.33
CA ALA A 10 15.96 6.46 24.07
C ALA A 10 14.86 6.58 23.00
N HIS A 11 14.60 7.81 22.59
CA HIS A 11 13.76 8.14 21.46
C HIS A 11 14.47 7.64 20.21
N GLY A 12 14.32 6.35 19.94
CA GLY A 12 14.70 5.71 18.69
C GLY A 12 13.67 6.05 17.63
N GLY A 13 13.60 7.33 17.25
CA GLY A 13 12.99 7.70 15.98
C GLY A 13 13.75 7.04 14.82
N PRO A 14 13.09 6.73 13.71
CA PRO A 14 13.77 6.20 12.53
C PRO A 14 14.96 7.08 12.16
N LEU A 15 16.06 6.46 11.75
CA LEU A 15 17.22 7.22 11.30
C LEU A 15 16.84 8.05 10.06
N PRO A 16 17.47 9.21 9.81
CA PRO A 16 17.13 10.05 8.65
C PRO A 16 17.12 9.29 7.32
N ASP A 17 18.01 8.30 7.14
CA ASP A 17 18.06 7.44 5.96
C ASP A 17 16.85 6.49 5.84
N GLU A 18 16.32 6.03 6.98
CA GLU A 18 15.13 5.18 7.03
C GLU A 18 13.86 5.99 6.72
N GLU A 19 13.79 7.23 7.21
CA GLU A 19 12.69 8.16 6.88
C GLU A 19 12.64 8.48 5.38
N VAL A 20 13.81 8.73 4.76
CA VAL A 20 13.91 8.98 3.32
C VAL A 20 13.49 7.75 2.51
N ALA A 21 13.95 6.56 2.90
CA ALA A 21 13.58 5.32 2.21
C ALA A 21 12.08 5.02 2.31
N ALA A 22 11.46 5.23 3.47
CA ALA A 22 10.03 5.05 3.67
C ALA A 22 9.20 6.04 2.83
N GLU A 23 9.64 7.30 2.72
CA GLU A 23 8.99 8.30 1.88
C GLU A 23 9.12 7.98 0.38
N GLU A 24 10.28 7.47 -0.06
CA GLU A 24 10.45 6.97 -1.44
C GLU A 24 9.52 5.81 -1.75
N ASP A 25 9.44 4.82 -0.86
CA ASP A 25 8.58 3.65 -1.04
C ASP A 25 7.10 4.06 -1.04
N ARG A 26 6.69 5.03 -0.21
CA ARG A 26 5.34 5.59 -0.21
C ARG A 26 5.01 6.28 -1.53
N ARG A 27 5.92 7.11 -2.05
CA ARG A 27 5.76 7.78 -3.35
C ARG A 27 5.63 6.77 -4.49
N LEU A 28 6.42 5.69 -4.46
CA LEU A 28 6.35 4.61 -5.43
C LEU A 28 4.96 3.93 -5.42
N VAL A 29 4.43 3.61 -4.24
CA VAL A 29 3.09 3.00 -4.10
C VAL A 29 2.01 3.94 -4.64
N LEU A 30 2.02 5.22 -4.25
CA LEU A 30 1.03 6.19 -4.72
C LEU A 30 1.08 6.36 -6.25
N ALA A 31 2.26 6.49 -6.83
CA ALA A 31 2.42 6.60 -8.28
C ALA A 31 2.02 5.30 -9.02
N ALA A 32 2.23 4.13 -8.40
CA ALA A 32 1.79 2.87 -8.97
C ALA A 32 0.26 2.73 -8.95
N LEU A 33 -0.39 3.13 -7.85
CA LEU A 33 -1.85 3.21 -7.77
C LEU A 33 -2.41 4.15 -8.85
N ASP A 34 -1.75 5.27 -9.12
CA ASP A 34 -2.15 6.23 -10.16
C ASP A 34 -2.17 5.64 -11.58
N GLY A 35 -1.39 4.58 -11.83
CA GLY A 35 -1.40 3.84 -13.09
C GLY A 35 -2.57 2.87 -13.28
N ILE A 36 -3.35 2.60 -12.24
CA ILE A 36 -4.50 1.68 -12.28
C ILE A 36 -5.77 2.47 -12.64
N SER A 37 -6.66 1.90 -13.48
CA SER A 37 -7.93 2.57 -13.79
C SER A 37 -8.77 2.80 -12.52
N PRO A 38 -9.56 3.90 -12.43
CA PRO A 38 -10.28 4.26 -11.21
C PRO A 38 -11.14 3.12 -10.64
N GLN A 39 -11.91 2.44 -11.49
CA GLN A 39 -12.82 1.35 -11.07
C GLN A 39 -12.07 0.10 -10.59
N ARG A 40 -10.84 -0.11 -11.05
CA ARG A 40 -9.98 -1.22 -10.63
C ARG A 40 -9.22 -0.87 -9.35
N ARG A 41 -8.73 0.36 -9.26
CA ARG A 41 -8.05 0.92 -8.10
C ARG A 41 -8.96 0.91 -6.87
N GLU A 42 -10.21 1.32 -7.03
CA GLU A 42 -11.19 1.32 -5.94
C GLU A 42 -11.34 -0.08 -5.32
N VAL A 43 -11.59 -1.10 -6.15
CA VAL A 43 -11.70 -2.50 -5.71
C VAL A 43 -10.39 -3.00 -5.08
N PHE A 44 -9.24 -2.66 -5.66
CA PHE A 44 -7.92 -3.03 -5.14
C PHE A 44 -7.64 -2.40 -3.79
N VAL A 45 -7.92 -1.11 -3.61
CA VAL A 45 -7.71 -0.40 -2.34
C VAL A 45 -8.64 -0.95 -1.26
N MET A 46 -9.92 -1.18 -1.57
CA MET A 46 -10.84 -1.78 -0.61
C MET A 46 -10.36 -3.16 -0.14
N TYR A 47 -9.90 -4.02 -1.06
CA TYR A 47 -9.49 -5.37 -0.71
C TYR A 47 -8.08 -5.44 -0.09
N ASP A 48 -7.06 -4.96 -0.80
CA ASP A 48 -5.65 -5.19 -0.46
C ASP A 48 -5.10 -4.16 0.55
N LEU A 49 -5.77 -3.02 0.77
CA LEU A 49 -5.33 -2.00 1.74
C LEU A 49 -6.27 -1.78 2.91
N ASN A 50 -7.58 -2.03 2.72
CA ASN A 50 -8.58 -1.82 3.76
C ASN A 50 -9.20 -3.13 4.28
N ASP A 51 -8.71 -4.30 3.83
CA ASP A 51 -9.13 -5.64 4.26
C ASP A 51 -10.64 -5.95 4.08
N PHE A 52 -11.32 -5.30 3.13
CA PHE A 52 -12.70 -5.65 2.79
C PHE A 52 -12.76 -7.01 2.08
N SER A 53 -13.76 -7.82 2.41
CA SER A 53 -14.03 -9.06 1.68
C SER A 53 -14.61 -8.79 0.29
N VAL A 54 -14.48 -9.77 -0.61
CA VAL A 54 -15.08 -9.70 -1.95
C VAL A 54 -16.60 -9.49 -1.90
N ALA A 55 -17.28 -10.06 -0.90
CA ALA A 55 -18.72 -9.91 -0.73
C ALA A 55 -19.10 -8.49 -0.33
N GLU A 56 -18.41 -7.91 0.65
CA GLU A 56 -18.63 -6.52 1.10
C GLU A 56 -18.36 -5.51 -0.04
N ILE A 57 -17.32 -5.75 -0.85
CA ILE A 57 -17.03 -4.90 -2.02
C ILE A 57 -18.13 -5.01 -3.07
N ALA A 58 -18.61 -6.22 -3.36
CA ALA A 58 -19.67 -6.45 -4.33
C ALA A 58 -20.96 -5.72 -3.93
N GLU A 59 -21.32 -5.78 -2.65
CA GLU A 59 -22.46 -5.07 -2.07
C GLU A 59 -22.25 -3.54 -2.10
N THR A 60 -21.12 -3.06 -1.57
CA THR A 60 -20.81 -1.62 -1.47
C THR A 60 -20.81 -0.93 -2.83
N LEU A 61 -20.22 -1.57 -3.84
CA LEU A 61 -20.12 -1.01 -5.18
C LEU A 61 -21.30 -1.40 -6.08
N SER A 62 -22.24 -2.22 -5.60
CA SER A 62 -23.37 -2.75 -6.36
C SER A 62 -22.94 -3.40 -7.69
N ILE A 63 -21.91 -4.24 -7.64
CA ILE A 63 -21.37 -4.98 -8.80
C ILE A 63 -21.36 -6.49 -8.54
N PRO A 64 -21.41 -7.34 -9.59
CA PRO A 64 -21.30 -8.79 -9.41
C PRO A 64 -19.99 -9.20 -8.74
N ILE A 65 -20.03 -10.21 -7.88
CA ILE A 65 -18.83 -10.82 -7.24
C ILE A 65 -17.77 -11.21 -8.29
N ASN A 66 -18.18 -11.75 -9.44
CA ASN A 66 -17.26 -12.08 -10.53
C ASN A 66 -16.59 -10.85 -11.16
N THR A 67 -17.27 -9.70 -11.14
CA THR A 67 -16.69 -8.41 -11.52
C THR A 67 -15.66 -7.94 -10.51
N VAL A 68 -15.88 -8.14 -9.20
CA VAL A 68 -14.87 -7.86 -8.17
C VAL A 68 -13.60 -8.69 -8.41
N TYR A 69 -13.73 -10.01 -8.58
CA TYR A 69 -12.59 -10.90 -8.83
C TYR A 69 -11.80 -10.52 -10.10
N SER A 70 -12.52 -10.26 -11.20
CA SER A 70 -11.87 -9.87 -12.46
C SER A 70 -11.18 -8.50 -12.35
N ARG A 71 -11.78 -7.53 -11.64
CA ARG A 71 -11.16 -6.23 -11.36
C ARG A 71 -9.92 -6.38 -10.48
N LEU A 72 -9.96 -7.16 -9.40
CA LEU A 72 -8.80 -7.43 -8.54
C LEU A 72 -7.64 -8.03 -9.31
N ARG A 73 -7.92 -9.04 -10.13
CA ARG A 73 -6.88 -9.69 -10.95
C ARG A 73 -6.17 -8.68 -11.86
N ILE A 74 -6.93 -7.84 -12.56
CA ILE A 74 -6.36 -6.86 -13.49
C ILE A 74 -5.65 -5.74 -12.71
N ALA A 75 -6.24 -5.26 -11.61
CA ALA A 75 -5.64 -4.20 -10.78
C ALA A 75 -4.28 -4.60 -10.21
N ARG A 76 -4.15 -5.83 -9.70
CA ARG A 76 -2.88 -6.38 -9.20
C ARG A 76 -1.82 -6.45 -10.28
N GLU A 77 -2.21 -6.85 -11.49
CA GLU A 77 -1.28 -6.89 -12.62
C GLU A 77 -0.84 -5.48 -13.05
N GLU A 78 -1.76 -4.52 -13.13
CA GLU A 78 -1.45 -3.12 -13.42
C GLU A 78 -0.55 -2.51 -12.35
N PHE A 79 -0.84 -2.75 -11.07
CA PHE A 79 -0.01 -2.30 -9.96
C PHE A 79 1.41 -2.87 -10.06
N ARG A 80 1.54 -4.19 -10.25
CA ARG A 80 2.83 -4.86 -10.39
C ARG A 80 3.64 -4.29 -11.55
N GLN A 81 3.01 -4.13 -12.71
CA GLN A 81 3.65 -3.52 -13.89
C GLN A 81 4.08 -2.07 -13.62
N ALA A 82 3.24 -1.28 -12.96
CA ALA A 82 3.54 0.11 -12.62
C ALA A 82 4.71 0.20 -11.64
N VAL A 83 4.73 -0.62 -10.58
CA VAL A 83 5.85 -0.71 -9.63
C VAL A 83 7.14 -1.11 -10.36
N THR A 84 7.10 -2.14 -11.22
CA THR A 84 8.29 -2.55 -12.00
C THR A 84 8.83 -1.42 -12.88
N ARG A 85 7.96 -0.64 -13.51
CA ARG A 85 8.34 0.49 -14.37
C ARG A 85 8.87 1.69 -13.57
N LEU A 86 8.31 1.95 -12.39
CA LEU A 86 8.61 3.12 -11.56
C LEU A 86 9.78 2.90 -10.62
N ARG A 87 10.12 1.64 -10.28
CA ARG A 87 11.30 1.35 -9.47
C ARG A 87 12.53 1.82 -10.23
N PRO A 88 13.28 2.82 -9.70
CA PRO A 88 14.58 3.13 -10.27
C PRO A 88 15.44 1.88 -10.19
N ALA A 89 16.35 1.70 -11.15
CA ALA A 89 17.40 0.72 -11.03
C ALA A 89 18.24 1.09 -9.79
N ARG A 90 17.89 0.57 -8.62
CA ARG A 90 18.74 0.65 -7.43
C ARG A 90 19.98 -0.16 -7.79
N GLY A 91 21.02 0.52 -8.27
CA GLY A 91 22.34 -0.05 -8.45
C GLY A 91 22.84 -0.62 -7.12
N PRO A 92 23.67 -1.68 -7.15
CA PRO A 92 24.12 -2.34 -5.93
C PRO A 92 24.88 -1.33 -5.05
N ARG A 93 24.51 -1.30 -3.76
CA ARG A 93 25.36 -0.72 -2.71
C ARG A 93 26.60 -1.57 -2.52
#